data_AF-A0A7J4Q625-F1
#
_entry.id   AF-A0A7J4Q625-F1
#
_cell.length_a   1.000
_cell.length_b   1.000
_cell.length_c   1.000
_cell.angle_alpha   90.00
_cell.angle_beta   90.00
_cell.angle_gamma   90.00
#
_symmetry.space_group_name_H-M   'P 1'
#
loop_
_entity.id
_entity.type
_entity.pdbx_description
1 polymer ?
#
loop_
_entity_poly.entity_id
_entity_poly.type
_entity_poly.pdbx_seq_one_letter_code
_entity_poly.pdbx_strand_id
1 'polypeptide(L)'
;MMNMMRHLLVPNRKVEGALSLITENNWLAEGQRIFSSDDGLSRLIPLSPSTDAELPKSLSVFEIIICEGKADERVDTDWWNHLTELIGEELVNKYQESWPSSHEFLGDMMVVRIDDNIKSYKSEIARAKLLSHPSIRLILSDGGVMGEFRIRELEPIGGRKDSIIYTEGIPPEIINTKVLIKESGRYISCDPRIAYYSTKLQTERLETLSFAKELRAELGRPLSICDPFCGVGPALSTLIAEEDLVGDLLASDLNSSAIELLFENLQRWDKRDYPV
;
A
#
# COMPACT_ATOMS: atom_id res chain seq x y z
N MET A 1 7.99 33.61 3.37
CA MET A 1 8.59 34.36 2.24
C MET A 1 8.04 33.71 0.97
N MET A 2 7.36 34.44 0.08
CA MET A 2 6.76 33.84 -1.14
C MET A 2 7.88 33.31 -2.05
N ASN A 3 7.78 32.04 -2.48
CA ASN A 3 8.77 31.43 -3.37
C ASN A 3 8.48 31.84 -4.83
N MET A 4 8.91 33.05 -5.20
CA MET A 4 8.71 33.58 -6.55
C MET A 4 9.73 32.97 -7.51
N MET A 5 9.26 32.36 -8.60
CA MET A 5 10.13 31.70 -9.58
C MET A 5 9.62 31.81 -11.01
N ARG A 6 10.52 31.53 -11.96
CA ARG A 6 10.23 31.55 -13.40
C ARG A 6 9.38 30.33 -13.77
N HIS A 7 8.33 30.55 -14.54
CA HIS A 7 7.50 29.51 -15.13
C HIS A 7 7.37 29.77 -16.62
N LEU A 8 7.46 28.70 -17.43
CA LEU A 8 7.14 28.75 -18.85
C LEU A 8 5.63 28.58 -19.01
N LEU A 9 4.97 29.56 -19.62
CA LEU A 9 3.53 29.53 -19.90
C LEU A 9 3.28 28.82 -21.24
N VAL A 10 2.79 27.58 -21.17
CA VAL A 10 2.66 26.71 -22.35
C VAL A 10 1.18 26.35 -22.58
N PRO A 11 0.62 26.60 -23.79
CA PRO A 11 -0.74 26.18 -24.13
C PRO A 11 -0.92 24.67 -23.96
N ASN A 12 -2.07 24.23 -23.44
CA ASN A 12 -2.31 22.83 -23.07
C ASN A 12 -1.92 21.80 -24.17
N ARG A 13 -2.15 22.13 -25.45
CA ARG A 13 -1.83 21.27 -26.60
C ARG A 13 -0.32 21.09 -26.89
N LYS A 14 0.53 21.88 -26.24
CA LYS A 14 1.99 21.92 -26.46
C LYS A 14 2.79 21.54 -25.23
N VAL A 15 2.12 21.25 -24.11
CA VAL A 15 2.74 20.96 -22.81
C VAL A 15 3.64 19.74 -22.88
N GLU A 16 3.19 18.65 -23.48
CA GLU A 16 3.98 17.41 -23.56
C GLU A 16 5.32 17.62 -24.29
N GLY A 17 5.29 18.25 -25.47
CA GLY A 17 6.51 18.54 -26.22
C GLY A 17 7.44 19.53 -25.53
N ALA A 18 6.88 20.52 -24.80
CA ALA A 18 7.70 21.43 -23.99
C ALA A 18 8.32 20.70 -22.80
N LEU A 19 7.58 19.81 -22.14
CA LEU A 19 8.06 19.03 -21.00
C LEU A 19 9.16 18.06 -21.39
N SER A 20 9.07 17.36 -22.51
CA SER A 20 10.14 16.47 -22.98
C SER A 20 11.47 17.21 -23.06
N LEU A 21 11.48 18.39 -23.69
CA LEU A 21 12.69 19.22 -23.83
C LEU A 21 13.20 19.74 -22.48
N ILE A 22 12.30 20.19 -21.60
CA ILE A 22 12.66 20.70 -20.28
C ILE A 22 13.26 19.58 -19.42
N THR A 23 12.69 18.38 -19.45
CA THR A 23 13.17 17.22 -18.70
C THR A 23 14.50 16.71 -19.24
N GLU A 24 14.65 16.58 -20.57
CA GLU A 24 15.92 16.15 -21.21
C GLU A 24 17.11 17.04 -20.83
N ASN A 25 16.87 18.32 -20.58
CA ASN A 25 17.90 19.29 -20.21
C ASN A 25 17.97 19.57 -18.70
N ASN A 26 17.24 18.81 -17.86
CA ASN A 26 17.17 19.00 -16.40
C ASN A 26 16.80 20.44 -15.99
N TRP A 27 15.86 21.05 -16.72
CA TRP A 27 15.40 22.43 -16.49
C TRP A 27 14.10 22.53 -15.70
N LEU A 28 13.45 21.42 -15.36
CA LEU A 28 12.28 21.45 -14.50
C LEU A 28 12.71 21.78 -13.07
N ALA A 29 12.04 22.72 -12.41
CA ALA A 29 12.34 23.00 -11.01
C ALA A 29 11.93 21.83 -10.12
N GLU A 30 12.90 21.28 -9.38
CA GLU A 30 12.68 20.17 -8.47
C GLU A 30 11.73 20.56 -7.32
N GLY A 31 10.86 19.62 -6.93
CA GLY A 31 9.88 19.83 -5.86
C GLY A 31 8.77 20.84 -6.18
N GLN A 32 8.61 21.24 -7.46
CA GLN A 32 7.54 22.15 -7.89
C GLN A 32 6.61 21.45 -8.89
N ARG A 33 5.30 21.63 -8.71
CA ARG A 33 4.30 21.06 -9.63
C ARG A 33 3.99 22.00 -10.78
N ILE A 34 3.60 21.40 -11.89
CA ILE A 34 2.98 22.10 -13.03
C ILE A 34 1.51 22.38 -12.68
N PHE A 35 1.02 23.60 -12.95
CA PHE A 35 -0.37 23.98 -12.64
C PHE A 35 -1.03 24.82 -13.74
N SER A 36 -2.37 24.92 -13.71
CA SER A 36 -3.14 25.74 -14.66
C SER A 36 -2.85 27.23 -14.51
N SER A 37 -2.86 27.97 -15.62
CA SER A 37 -3.12 29.42 -15.61
C SER A 37 -4.55 29.72 -15.15
N ASP A 38 -4.81 30.97 -14.78
CA ASP A 38 -6.12 31.42 -14.27
C ASP A 38 -7.24 31.23 -15.30
N ASP A 39 -6.94 31.33 -16.60
CA ASP A 39 -7.87 31.09 -17.71
C ASP A 39 -8.06 29.59 -18.06
N GLY A 40 -7.25 28.71 -17.48
CA GLY A 40 -7.26 27.26 -17.72
C GLY A 40 -6.77 26.81 -19.11
N LEU A 41 -6.35 27.73 -19.98
CA LEU A 41 -5.96 27.42 -21.37
C LEU A 41 -4.50 26.95 -21.49
N SER A 42 -3.68 27.25 -20.47
CA SER A 42 -2.25 26.99 -20.44
C SER A 42 -1.81 26.33 -19.13
N ARG A 43 -0.60 25.77 -19.15
CA ARG A 43 0.12 25.28 -17.96
C ARG A 43 1.32 26.17 -17.69
N LEU A 44 1.57 26.40 -16.40
CA LEU A 44 2.81 26.97 -15.89
C LEU A 44 3.76 25.83 -15.55
N ILE A 45 4.87 25.73 -16.29
CA ILE A 45 5.93 24.76 -16.04
C ILE A 45 7.05 25.47 -15.26
N PRO A 46 7.33 25.09 -14.01
CA PRO A 46 8.34 25.78 -13.20
C PRO A 46 9.74 25.47 -13.72
N LEU A 47 10.55 26.51 -13.92
CA LEU A 47 11.91 26.41 -14.44
C LEU A 47 12.93 26.43 -13.31
N SER A 48 13.92 25.56 -13.40
CA SER A 48 15.05 25.49 -12.46
C SER A 48 15.83 26.82 -12.46
N PRO A 49 16.44 27.23 -11.33
CA PRO A 49 17.39 28.33 -11.31
C PRO A 49 18.58 28.13 -12.25
N SER A 50 18.93 26.87 -12.56
CA SER A 50 20.00 26.50 -13.50
C SER A 50 19.59 26.59 -14.97
N THR A 51 18.32 26.91 -15.28
CA THR A 51 17.87 27.07 -16.66
C THR A 51 18.53 28.29 -17.30
N ASP A 52 19.20 28.05 -18.44
CA ASP A 52 19.88 29.08 -19.21
C ASP A 52 18.99 30.31 -19.46
N ALA A 53 19.65 31.48 -19.56
CA ALA A 53 18.95 32.72 -19.91
C ALA A 53 18.32 32.63 -21.31
N GLU A 54 18.93 31.86 -22.21
CA GLU A 54 18.48 31.65 -23.58
C GLU A 54 17.93 30.23 -23.76
N LEU A 55 16.60 30.09 -23.66
CA LEU A 55 15.92 28.84 -23.98
C LEU A 55 16.08 28.51 -25.49
N PRO A 56 16.11 27.23 -25.88
CA PRO A 56 16.10 26.82 -27.28
C PRO A 56 14.96 27.48 -28.07
N LYS A 57 15.14 27.70 -29.38
CA LYS A 57 14.12 28.33 -30.23
C LYS A 57 12.72 27.69 -30.14
N SER A 58 12.66 26.39 -29.86
CA SER A 58 11.42 25.64 -29.67
C SER A 58 10.67 26.00 -28.39
N LEU A 59 11.37 26.47 -27.36
CA LEU A 59 10.81 26.90 -26.07
C LEU A 59 10.75 28.42 -25.93
N SER A 60 11.62 29.16 -26.63
CA SER A 60 11.66 30.63 -26.61
C SER A 60 10.41 31.29 -27.22
N VAL A 61 9.56 30.52 -27.89
CA VAL A 61 8.25 30.98 -28.39
C VAL A 61 7.21 31.13 -27.29
N PHE A 62 7.45 30.54 -26.13
CA PHE A 62 6.56 30.60 -24.97
C PHE A 62 7.00 31.72 -24.02
N GLU A 63 6.02 32.36 -23.39
CA GLU A 63 6.26 33.43 -22.43
C GLU A 63 6.80 32.86 -21.12
N ILE A 64 7.77 33.56 -20.51
CA ILE A 64 8.24 33.27 -19.17
C ILE A 64 7.59 34.27 -18.21
N ILE A 65 6.86 33.75 -17.23
CA ILE A 65 6.20 34.54 -16.19
C ILE A 65 6.83 34.25 -14.83
N ILE A 66 6.85 35.25 -13.96
CA ILE A 66 7.35 35.12 -12.59
C ILE A 66 6.15 35.09 -11.66
N CYS A 67 5.93 33.96 -11.00
CA CYS A 67 4.84 33.79 -10.04
C CYS A 67 5.27 32.88 -8.89
N GLU A 68 4.42 32.77 -7.88
CA GLU A 68 4.65 31.86 -6.77
C GLU A 68 4.63 30.40 -7.26
N GLY A 69 5.71 29.67 -6.97
CA GLY A 69 5.80 28.24 -7.22
C GLY A 69 4.84 27.46 -6.32
N LYS A 70 4.28 26.38 -6.85
CA LYS A 70 3.46 25.46 -6.07
C LYS A 70 4.29 24.22 -5.78
N ALA A 71 4.48 23.90 -4.51
CA ALA A 71 5.17 22.69 -4.11
C ALA A 71 4.49 21.46 -4.74
N ASP A 72 5.30 20.52 -5.21
CA ASP A 72 4.82 19.21 -5.57
C ASP A 72 4.60 18.40 -4.29
N GLU A 73 3.35 18.32 -3.87
CA GLU A 73 2.93 17.52 -2.71
C GLU A 73 2.78 16.03 -3.07
N ARG A 74 3.04 15.64 -4.33
CA ARG A 74 3.06 14.23 -4.71
C ARG A 74 4.18 13.54 -3.95
N VAL A 75 3.81 12.51 -3.22
CA VAL A 75 4.77 11.66 -2.51
C VAL A 75 5.58 10.90 -3.55
N ASP A 76 6.91 10.93 -3.41
CA ASP A 76 7.77 10.01 -4.15
C ASP A 76 7.46 8.59 -3.69
N THR A 77 6.79 7.83 -4.56
CA THR A 77 6.40 6.44 -4.30
C THR A 77 7.57 5.47 -4.43
N ASP A 78 8.72 5.92 -4.94
CA ASP A 78 9.89 5.07 -5.06
C ASP A 78 10.65 4.99 -3.72
N TRP A 79 10.41 3.91 -2.99
CA TRP A 79 11.10 3.66 -1.73
C TRP A 79 12.62 3.51 -1.89
N TRP A 80 13.13 3.21 -3.10
CA TRP A 80 14.58 3.12 -3.35
C TRP A 80 15.25 4.48 -3.33
N ASN A 81 14.58 5.52 -3.84
CA ASN A 81 15.08 6.90 -3.74
C ASN A 81 15.21 7.30 -2.27
N HIS A 82 14.14 7.12 -1.48
CA HIS A 82 14.17 7.39 -0.04
C HIS A 82 15.26 6.59 0.68
N LEU A 83 15.45 5.31 0.35
CA LEU A 83 16.50 4.50 0.95
C LEU A 83 17.90 5.04 0.58
N THR A 84 18.11 5.37 -0.70
CA THR A 84 19.38 5.91 -1.21
C THR A 84 19.72 7.25 -0.55
N GLU A 85 18.75 8.11 -0.31
CA GLU A 85 18.94 9.36 0.44
C GLU A 85 19.36 9.11 1.91
N LEU A 86 18.87 8.03 2.52
CA LEU A 86 19.13 7.71 3.92
C LEU A 86 20.51 7.09 4.15
N ILE A 87 20.94 6.18 3.26
CA ILE A 87 22.16 5.37 3.48
C ILE A 87 23.24 5.54 2.40
N GLY A 88 22.94 6.26 1.32
CA GLY A 88 23.85 6.47 0.19
C GLY A 88 23.87 5.34 -0.83
N GLU A 89 24.18 5.71 -2.07
CA GLU A 89 24.17 4.82 -3.25
C GLU A 89 25.14 3.63 -3.11
N GLU A 90 26.30 3.83 -2.50
CA GLU A 90 27.31 2.77 -2.32
C GLU A 90 26.76 1.59 -1.50
N LEU A 91 26.07 1.88 -0.38
CA LEU A 91 25.48 0.85 0.47
C LEU A 91 24.26 0.18 -0.17
N VAL A 92 23.42 0.96 -0.87
CA VAL A 92 22.29 0.41 -1.63
C VAL A 92 22.78 -0.60 -2.67
N ASN A 93 23.79 -0.23 -3.46
CA ASN A 93 24.38 -1.10 -4.48
C ASN A 93 25.07 -2.33 -3.87
N LYS A 94 25.74 -2.18 -2.72
CA LYS A 94 26.39 -3.29 -2.02
C LYS A 94 25.41 -4.41 -1.64
N TYR A 95 24.18 -4.07 -1.24
CA TYR A 95 23.17 -5.03 -0.78
C TYR A 95 21.97 -5.16 -1.73
N GLN A 96 22.16 -4.83 -3.01
CA GLN A 96 21.07 -4.70 -4.00
C GLN A 96 20.07 -5.87 -3.99
N GLU A 97 20.56 -7.11 -3.84
CA GLU A 97 19.74 -8.34 -3.83
C GLU A 97 19.10 -8.66 -2.47
N SER A 98 19.62 -8.09 -1.37
CA SER A 98 19.14 -8.36 -0.01
C SER A 98 17.97 -7.48 0.42
N TRP A 99 17.80 -6.32 -0.23
CA TRP A 99 16.76 -5.36 0.12
C TRP A 99 15.34 -5.92 -0.11
N PRO A 100 14.37 -5.63 0.78
CA PRO A 100 13.01 -6.13 0.68
C PRO A 100 12.24 -5.51 -0.50
N SER A 101 12.37 -6.15 -1.66
CA SER A 101 11.59 -5.82 -2.85
C SER A 101 10.13 -6.23 -2.70
N SER A 102 9.89 -7.43 -2.16
CA SER A 102 8.54 -7.93 -1.89
C SER A 102 7.99 -7.45 -0.54
N HIS A 103 6.69 -7.16 -0.53
CA HIS A 103 5.95 -6.77 0.66
C HIS A 103 4.49 -7.24 0.53
N GLU A 104 3.81 -7.36 1.67
CA GLU A 104 2.38 -7.67 1.73
C GLU A 104 1.64 -6.52 2.43
N PHE A 105 0.55 -6.06 1.81
CA PHE A 105 -0.33 -5.06 2.42
C PHE A 105 -1.44 -5.75 3.21
N LEU A 106 -1.66 -5.28 4.45
CA LEU A 106 -2.74 -5.71 5.33
C LEU A 106 -3.45 -4.45 5.86
N GLY A 107 -4.41 -3.95 5.07
CA GLY A 107 -5.09 -2.70 5.35
C GLY A 107 -4.11 -1.51 5.41
N ASP A 108 -3.96 -0.89 6.57
CA ASP A 108 -3.03 0.21 6.82
C ASP A 108 -1.64 -0.26 7.28
N MET A 109 -1.31 -1.55 7.11
CA MET A 109 -0.02 -2.12 7.49
C MET A 109 0.72 -2.70 6.29
N MET A 110 2.05 -2.72 6.39
CA MET A 110 2.92 -3.39 5.43
C MET A 110 3.79 -4.41 6.17
N VAL A 111 3.80 -5.65 5.68
CA VAL A 111 4.64 -6.72 6.17
C VAL A 111 5.80 -6.94 5.20
N VAL A 112 7.03 -6.94 5.71
CA VAL A 112 8.26 -7.10 4.94
C VAL A 112 9.14 -8.18 5.55
N ARG A 113 9.85 -8.95 4.72
CA ARG A 113 10.88 -9.89 5.19
C ARG A 113 12.24 -9.23 5.05
N ILE A 114 13.01 -9.20 6.13
CA ILE A 114 14.35 -8.57 6.15
C ILE A 114 15.41 -9.67 6.18
N ASP A 115 16.33 -9.62 5.22
CA ASP A 115 17.48 -10.52 5.18
C ASP A 115 18.46 -10.23 6.32
N ASP A 116 19.10 -11.28 6.84
CA ASP A 116 20.03 -11.19 7.96
C ASP A 116 21.18 -10.20 7.70
N ASN A 117 21.64 -10.09 6.45
CA ASN A 117 22.76 -9.24 6.06
C ASN A 117 22.47 -7.73 6.16
N ILE A 118 21.19 -7.36 6.19
CA ILE A 118 20.73 -5.97 6.25
C ILE A 118 19.89 -5.67 7.49
N LYS A 119 19.87 -6.57 8.49
CA LYS A 119 19.14 -6.37 9.75
C LYS A 119 19.49 -5.08 10.48
N SER A 120 20.72 -4.59 10.33
CA SER A 120 21.16 -3.30 10.89
C SER A 120 20.44 -2.09 10.29
N TYR A 121 19.85 -2.22 9.10
CA TYR A 121 19.17 -1.13 8.38
C TYR A 121 17.64 -1.17 8.54
N LYS A 122 17.12 -1.87 9.57
CA LYS A 122 15.69 -1.99 9.86
C LYS A 122 14.99 -0.62 9.90
N SER A 123 15.60 0.36 10.55
CA SER A 123 15.06 1.70 10.73
C SER A 123 14.94 2.44 9.38
N GLU A 124 15.98 2.36 8.56
CA GLU A 124 16.07 3.02 7.25
C GLU A 124 15.10 2.39 6.25
N ILE A 125 14.99 1.05 6.25
CA ILE A 125 13.98 0.32 5.48
C ILE A 125 12.57 0.79 5.87
N ALA A 126 12.26 0.81 7.16
CA ALA A 126 10.94 1.20 7.65
C ALA A 126 10.61 2.66 7.29
N ARG A 127 11.58 3.57 7.47
CA ARG A 127 11.44 4.99 7.10
C ARG A 127 11.19 5.16 5.60
N ALA A 128 12.01 4.54 4.76
CA ALA A 128 11.88 4.62 3.30
C ALA A 128 10.52 4.07 2.81
N LYS A 129 10.08 2.93 3.35
CA LYS A 129 8.76 2.35 3.02
C LYS A 129 7.61 3.24 3.51
N LEU A 130 7.70 3.82 4.70
CA LEU A 130 6.67 4.75 5.18
C LEU A 130 6.63 6.01 4.30
N LEU A 131 7.77 6.64 4.02
CA LEU A 131 7.83 7.84 3.17
C LEU A 131 7.17 7.60 1.81
N SER A 132 7.46 6.46 1.17
CA SER A 132 6.87 6.08 -0.12
C SER A 132 5.38 5.68 -0.06
N HIS A 133 4.85 5.33 1.10
CA HIS A 133 3.47 4.84 1.26
C HIS A 133 2.72 5.62 2.37
N PRO A 134 2.14 6.80 2.06
CA PRO A 134 1.46 7.66 3.04
C PRO A 134 0.27 7.02 3.75
N SER A 135 -0.40 6.05 3.11
CA SER A 135 -1.54 5.34 3.68
C SER A 135 -1.14 4.27 4.71
N ILE A 136 0.14 3.93 4.81
CA ILE A 136 0.63 2.89 5.72
C ILE A 136 0.92 3.51 7.08
N ARG A 137 0.25 2.99 8.10
CA ARG A 137 0.45 3.33 9.51
C ARG A 137 1.59 2.52 10.12
N LEU A 138 1.75 1.25 9.77
CA LEU A 138 2.68 0.36 10.49
C LEU A 138 3.46 -0.56 9.55
N ILE A 139 4.76 -0.68 9.78
CA ILE A 139 5.65 -1.64 9.11
C ILE A 139 6.00 -2.75 10.09
N LEU A 140 5.81 -3.99 9.66
CA LEU A 140 6.10 -5.19 10.44
C LEU A 140 7.16 -6.03 9.71
N SER A 141 8.20 -6.44 10.43
CA SER A 141 9.15 -7.45 9.97
C SER A 141 8.57 -8.85 10.16
N ASP A 142 8.61 -9.67 9.12
CA ASP A 142 8.17 -11.07 9.12
C ASP A 142 9.35 -12.01 9.45
N GLY A 143 9.30 -12.60 10.64
CA GLY A 143 10.23 -13.64 11.11
C GLY A 143 9.88 -15.05 10.61
N GLY A 144 8.77 -15.20 9.89
CA GLY A 144 8.27 -16.49 9.43
C GLY A 144 7.10 -17.02 10.26
N VAL A 145 6.60 -18.19 9.87
CA VAL A 145 5.45 -18.84 10.49
C VAL A 145 5.91 -19.83 11.56
N MET A 146 5.41 -19.67 12.78
CA MET A 146 5.84 -20.44 13.96
C MET A 146 4.68 -21.16 14.64
N GLY A 147 5.00 -22.27 15.32
CA GLY A 147 4.09 -23.00 16.20
C GLY A 147 2.95 -23.76 15.51
N GLU A 148 2.13 -24.44 16.31
CA GLU A 148 1.00 -25.26 15.84
C GLU A 148 -0.13 -24.41 15.24
N PHE A 149 -0.32 -23.19 15.74
CA PHE A 149 -1.33 -22.24 15.23
C PHE A 149 -0.89 -21.49 13.97
N ARG A 150 0.33 -21.74 13.46
CA ARG A 150 0.84 -21.16 12.22
C ARG A 150 0.77 -19.62 12.20
N ILE A 151 1.03 -19.00 13.35
CA ILE A 151 1.04 -17.54 13.51
C ILE A 151 2.37 -16.98 13.02
N ARG A 152 2.34 -15.81 12.37
CA ARG A 152 3.57 -15.12 11.93
C ARG A 152 4.25 -14.46 13.12
N GLU A 153 5.56 -14.59 13.20
CA GLU A 153 6.38 -13.79 14.10
C GLU A 153 6.53 -12.38 13.51
N LEU A 154 5.76 -11.43 14.04
CA LEU A 154 5.71 -10.06 13.52
C LEU A 154 6.28 -9.05 14.53
N GLU A 155 7.33 -8.34 14.10
CA GLU A 155 8.00 -7.31 14.88
C GLU A 155 7.72 -5.92 14.26
N PRO A 156 7.11 -4.98 14.99
CA PRO A 156 7.00 -3.59 14.56
C PRO A 156 8.39 -2.95 14.38
N ILE A 157 8.68 -2.49 13.15
CA ILE A 157 9.97 -1.84 12.82
C ILE A 157 9.82 -0.36 12.42
N GLY A 158 8.59 0.10 12.19
CA GLY A 158 8.30 1.51 12.07
C GLY A 158 6.81 1.78 12.05
N GLY A 159 6.42 3.00 12.41
CA GLY A 159 5.04 3.43 12.39
C GLY A 159 4.87 4.92 12.11
N ARG A 160 3.69 5.30 11.68
CA ARG A 160 3.27 6.67 11.42
C ARG A 160 2.12 7.04 12.36
N LYS A 161 2.24 8.21 12.96
CA LYS A 161 1.13 8.91 13.63
C LYS A 161 1.08 10.32 13.07
N ASP A 162 -0.05 10.68 12.48
CA ASP A 162 -0.20 11.92 11.71
C ASP A 162 0.89 12.03 10.62
N SER A 163 1.72 13.07 10.66
CA SER A 163 2.86 13.25 9.74
C SER A 163 4.21 12.79 10.32
N ILE A 164 4.22 12.21 11.53
CA ILE A 164 5.45 11.82 12.22
C ILE A 164 5.72 10.33 11.98
N ILE A 165 6.94 10.03 11.53
CA ILE A 165 7.46 8.67 11.35
C ILE A 165 8.34 8.30 12.55
N TYR A 166 8.03 7.16 13.16
CA TYR A 166 8.77 6.54 14.25
C TYR A 166 9.42 5.26 13.75
N THR A 167 10.74 5.16 13.88
CA THR A 167 11.51 3.93 13.61
C THR A 167 12.10 3.32 14.87
N GLU A 168 12.11 4.09 15.96
CA GLU A 168 12.47 3.70 17.31
C GLU A 168 11.43 4.25 18.28
N GLY A 169 11.19 3.57 19.40
CA GLY A 169 10.21 4.03 20.39
C GLY A 169 8.80 4.19 19.81
N ILE A 170 8.37 3.26 18.96
CA ILE A 170 7.07 3.30 18.28
C ILE A 170 5.95 3.38 19.35
N PRO A 171 5.06 4.40 19.29
CA PRO A 171 4.01 4.57 20.28
C PRO A 171 3.06 3.35 20.35
N PRO A 172 2.70 2.84 21.55
CA PRO A 172 1.81 1.68 21.69
C PRO A 172 0.48 1.83 20.97
N GLU A 173 -0.06 3.04 20.89
CA GLU A 173 -1.32 3.34 20.20
C GLU A 173 -1.30 3.03 18.69
N ILE A 174 -0.11 3.01 18.05
CA ILE A 174 0.02 2.70 16.62
C ILE A 174 0.59 1.30 16.37
N ILE A 175 0.81 0.48 17.40
CA ILE A 175 1.27 -0.91 17.25
C ILE A 175 0.10 -1.89 17.04
N ASN A 176 -1.14 -1.48 17.32
CA ASN A 176 -2.31 -2.33 17.10
C ASN A 176 -2.33 -2.94 15.68
N THR A 177 -2.48 -4.25 15.60
CA THR A 177 -2.46 -5.02 14.36
C THR A 177 -3.84 -5.53 13.94
N LYS A 178 -4.87 -5.35 14.76
CA LYS A 178 -6.25 -5.64 14.35
C LYS A 178 -6.67 -4.65 13.26
N VAL A 179 -7.09 -5.21 12.12
CA VAL A 179 -7.41 -4.47 10.91
C VAL A 179 -8.63 -5.05 10.21
N LEU A 180 -9.37 -4.19 9.53
CA LEU A 180 -10.53 -4.57 8.72
C LEU A 180 -10.13 -4.54 7.24
N ILE A 181 -10.06 -5.71 6.61
CA ILE A 181 -9.67 -5.83 5.19
C ILE A 181 -10.92 -5.95 4.34
N LYS A 182 -10.97 -5.20 3.25
CA LYS A 182 -12.01 -5.35 2.24
C LYS A 182 -11.53 -6.31 1.16
N GLU A 183 -12.15 -7.48 1.10
CA GLU A 183 -11.88 -8.51 0.10
C GLU A 183 -13.18 -8.88 -0.61
N SER A 184 -13.17 -8.86 -1.96
CA SER A 184 -14.32 -9.27 -2.78
C SER A 184 -15.63 -8.61 -2.36
N GLY A 185 -15.56 -7.31 -1.99
CA GLY A 185 -16.71 -6.51 -1.56
C GLY A 185 -17.10 -6.67 -0.09
N ARG A 186 -16.47 -7.57 0.67
CA ARG A 186 -16.81 -7.88 2.06
C ARG A 186 -15.69 -7.48 3.01
N TYR A 187 -16.07 -7.12 4.24
CA TYR A 187 -15.14 -6.71 5.28
C TYR A 187 -14.82 -7.87 6.21
N ILE A 188 -13.54 -8.16 6.38
CA ILE A 188 -12.98 -9.25 7.18
C ILE A 188 -12.11 -8.64 8.29
N SER A 189 -12.52 -8.83 9.54
CA SER A 189 -11.74 -8.53 10.74
C SER A 189 -10.62 -9.54 10.82
N CYS A 190 -9.39 -9.07 10.94
CA CYS A 190 -8.21 -9.92 11.07
C CYS A 190 -7.19 -9.25 11.97
N ASP A 191 -6.32 -10.07 12.55
CA ASP A 191 -5.13 -9.59 13.25
C ASP A 191 -4.00 -10.58 12.97
N PRO A 192 -2.98 -10.18 12.19
CA PRO A 192 -1.93 -11.09 11.72
C PRO A 192 -1.00 -11.58 12.85
N ARG A 193 -1.07 -10.99 14.07
CA ARG A 193 -0.33 -11.46 15.24
C ARG A 193 -1.03 -12.58 16.00
N ILE A 194 -2.32 -12.79 15.78
CA ILE A 194 -3.11 -13.78 16.53
C ILE A 194 -3.75 -14.82 15.61
N ALA A 195 -3.99 -14.53 14.34
CA ALA A 195 -4.58 -15.46 13.39
C ALA A 195 -3.94 -15.34 12.00
N TYR A 196 -3.74 -16.48 11.33
CA TYR A 196 -3.20 -16.49 9.98
C TYR A 196 -4.21 -15.90 8.98
N TYR A 197 -3.75 -14.94 8.19
CA TYR A 197 -4.47 -14.38 7.04
C TYR A 197 -3.46 -14.02 5.95
N SER A 198 -3.87 -14.14 4.69
CA SER A 198 -3.06 -13.77 3.54
C SER A 198 -3.94 -13.15 2.46
N THR A 199 -3.59 -11.94 2.03
CA THR A 199 -4.24 -11.27 0.90
C THR A 199 -3.90 -11.94 -0.43
N LYS A 200 -2.78 -12.66 -0.50
CA LYS A 200 -2.33 -13.35 -1.72
C LYS A 200 -3.25 -14.50 -2.14
N LEU A 201 -4.07 -15.01 -1.21
CA LEU A 201 -4.97 -16.14 -1.43
C LEU A 201 -6.37 -15.73 -1.95
N GLN A 202 -6.57 -14.46 -2.32
CA GLN A 202 -7.87 -13.96 -2.76
C GLN A 202 -8.32 -14.63 -4.07
N THR A 203 -7.40 -14.86 -5.00
CA THR A 203 -7.72 -15.48 -6.31
C THR A 203 -8.23 -16.90 -6.13
N GLU A 204 -7.57 -17.68 -5.28
CA GLU A 204 -7.91 -19.06 -4.92
C GLU A 204 -9.28 -19.14 -4.25
N ARG A 205 -9.64 -18.16 -3.42
CA ARG A 205 -10.98 -18.06 -2.82
C ARG A 205 -12.07 -17.74 -3.84
N LEU A 206 -11.78 -16.93 -4.85
CA LEU A 206 -12.72 -16.66 -5.95
C LEU A 206 -12.88 -17.89 -6.86
N GLU A 207 -11.80 -18.62 -7.10
CA GLU A 207 -11.84 -19.88 -7.84
C GLU A 207 -12.66 -20.95 -7.10
N THR A 208 -12.45 -21.08 -5.78
CA THR A 208 -13.26 -21.94 -4.91
C THR A 208 -14.75 -21.60 -5.02
N LEU A 209 -15.09 -20.31 -5.05
CA LEU A 209 -16.46 -19.87 -5.25
C LEU A 209 -17.01 -20.29 -6.62
N SER A 210 -16.22 -20.16 -7.69
CA SER A 210 -16.62 -20.59 -9.04
C SER A 210 -16.98 -22.07 -9.06
N PHE A 211 -16.10 -22.92 -8.52
CA PHE A 211 -16.34 -24.37 -8.45
C PHE A 211 -17.52 -24.72 -7.55
N ALA A 212 -17.73 -24.00 -6.45
CA ALA A 212 -18.90 -24.19 -5.61
C ALA A 212 -20.22 -23.92 -6.36
N LYS A 213 -20.26 -22.87 -7.20
CA LYS A 213 -21.44 -22.56 -8.03
C LYS A 213 -21.71 -23.65 -9.07
N GLU A 214 -20.67 -24.15 -9.74
CA GLU A 214 -20.77 -25.26 -10.70
C GLU A 214 -21.29 -26.52 -10.02
N LEU A 215 -20.71 -26.90 -8.88
CA LEU A 215 -21.13 -28.08 -8.11
C LEU A 215 -22.58 -27.97 -7.62
N ARG A 216 -23.00 -26.79 -7.15
CA ARG A 216 -24.40 -26.56 -6.76
C ARG A 216 -25.35 -26.76 -7.96
N ALA A 217 -24.98 -26.25 -9.14
CA ALA A 217 -25.79 -26.39 -10.34
C ALA A 217 -25.92 -27.87 -10.77
N GLU A 218 -24.84 -28.64 -10.67
CA GLU A 218 -24.84 -30.08 -10.95
C GLU A 218 -25.72 -30.87 -9.95
N LEU A 219 -25.60 -30.55 -8.66
CA LEU A 219 -26.35 -31.25 -7.60
C LEU A 219 -27.81 -30.80 -7.48
N GLY A 220 -28.17 -29.62 -8.02
CA GLY A 220 -29.52 -29.06 -7.93
C GLY A 220 -29.96 -28.70 -6.49
N ARG A 221 -29.02 -28.49 -5.57
CA ARG A 221 -29.28 -28.17 -4.16
C ARG A 221 -28.15 -27.35 -3.53
N PRO A 222 -28.40 -26.64 -2.41
CA PRO A 222 -27.34 -26.00 -1.63
C PRO A 222 -26.27 -27.00 -1.16
N LEU A 223 -25.04 -26.51 -0.99
CA LEU A 223 -23.89 -27.30 -0.57
C LEU A 223 -23.77 -27.35 0.96
N SER A 224 -23.37 -28.50 1.50
CA SER A 224 -22.91 -28.63 2.88
C SER A 224 -21.39 -28.44 2.89
N ILE A 225 -20.91 -27.35 3.50
CA ILE A 225 -19.51 -26.92 3.46
C ILE A 225 -18.83 -27.22 4.80
N CYS A 226 -17.63 -27.78 4.73
CA CYS A 226 -16.76 -27.97 5.88
C CYS A 226 -15.42 -27.28 5.63
N ASP A 227 -15.07 -26.30 6.46
CA ASP A 227 -13.76 -25.64 6.48
C ASP A 227 -13.04 -26.01 7.79
N PRO A 228 -12.17 -27.04 7.76
CA PRO A 228 -11.54 -27.58 8.96
C PRO A 228 -10.43 -26.68 9.52
N PHE A 229 -9.97 -25.67 8.77
CA PHE A 229 -8.89 -24.74 9.12
C PHE A 229 -9.28 -23.31 8.74
N CYS A 230 -10.43 -22.89 9.25
CA CYS A 230 -11.11 -21.72 8.73
C CYS A 230 -10.42 -20.38 9.07
N GLY A 231 -9.52 -20.36 10.06
CA GLY A 231 -8.93 -19.12 10.55
C GLY A 231 -10.00 -18.09 10.90
N VAL A 232 -9.91 -16.90 10.30
CA VAL A 232 -10.90 -15.82 10.46
C VAL A 232 -12.09 -15.93 9.49
N GLY A 233 -12.20 -17.03 8.74
CA GLY A 233 -13.24 -17.32 7.77
C GLY A 233 -13.11 -16.70 6.37
N PRO A 234 -11.92 -16.40 5.83
CA PRO A 234 -11.83 -15.70 4.54
C PRO A 234 -12.42 -16.52 3.39
N ALA A 235 -12.25 -17.85 3.39
CA ALA A 235 -12.84 -18.74 2.38
C ALA A 235 -14.38 -18.77 2.46
N LEU A 236 -14.93 -18.63 3.66
CA LEU A 236 -16.37 -18.62 3.90
C LEU A 236 -17.03 -17.33 3.43
N SER A 237 -16.31 -16.20 3.54
CA SER A 237 -16.80 -14.85 3.26
C SER A 237 -17.57 -14.75 1.94
N THR A 238 -16.98 -15.26 0.84
CA THR A 238 -17.60 -15.21 -0.49
C THR A 238 -18.64 -16.29 -0.71
N LEU A 239 -18.47 -17.48 -0.10
CA LEU A 239 -19.41 -18.60 -0.25
C LEU A 239 -20.76 -18.28 0.38
N ILE A 240 -20.79 -17.79 1.63
CA ILE A 240 -22.04 -17.47 2.33
C ILE A 240 -22.73 -16.21 1.79
N ALA A 241 -22.03 -15.42 0.98
CA ALA A 241 -22.58 -14.23 0.35
C ALA A 241 -23.49 -14.56 -0.83
N GLU A 242 -23.36 -15.76 -1.39
CA GLU A 242 -24.12 -16.20 -2.54
C GLU A 242 -25.42 -16.86 -2.09
N GLU A 243 -26.52 -16.32 -2.59
CA GLU A 243 -27.86 -16.78 -2.26
C GLU A 243 -28.05 -18.25 -2.66
N ASP A 244 -28.58 -19.04 -1.72
CA ASP A 244 -28.83 -20.48 -1.87
C ASP A 244 -27.61 -21.32 -2.27
N LEU A 245 -26.37 -20.82 -2.08
CA LEU A 245 -25.16 -21.61 -2.33
C LEU A 245 -24.84 -22.56 -1.19
N VAL A 246 -24.93 -22.08 0.05
CA VAL A 246 -24.54 -22.81 1.27
C VAL A 246 -25.80 -23.19 2.06
N GLY A 247 -25.97 -24.49 2.31
CA GLY A 247 -27.02 -25.03 3.17
C GLY A 247 -26.52 -25.19 4.60
N ASP A 248 -25.63 -26.17 4.81
CA ASP A 248 -24.98 -26.40 6.10
C ASP A 248 -23.53 -25.88 6.07
N LEU A 249 -23.06 -25.35 7.20
CA LEU A 249 -21.70 -24.86 7.35
C LEU A 249 -21.09 -25.40 8.64
N LEU A 250 -19.96 -26.09 8.51
CA LEU A 250 -19.06 -26.46 9.60
C LEU A 250 -17.74 -25.72 9.40
N ALA A 251 -17.37 -24.85 10.34
CA ALA A 251 -16.10 -24.13 10.33
C ALA A 251 -15.39 -24.42 11.65
N SER A 252 -14.16 -24.92 11.58
CA SER A 252 -13.34 -25.18 12.75
C SER A 252 -11.94 -24.63 12.60
N ASP A 253 -11.33 -24.30 13.72
CA ASP A 253 -9.92 -23.95 13.81
C ASP A 253 -9.43 -24.34 15.20
N LEU A 254 -8.17 -24.74 15.30
CA LEU A 254 -7.54 -25.06 16.58
C LEU A 254 -7.27 -23.78 17.39
N ASN A 255 -7.06 -22.65 16.72
CA ASN A 255 -6.76 -21.37 17.34
C ASN A 255 -8.06 -20.67 17.79
N SER A 256 -8.30 -20.65 19.10
CA SER A 256 -9.49 -19.99 19.68
C SER A 256 -9.56 -18.49 19.35
N SER A 257 -8.42 -17.80 19.23
CA SER A 257 -8.40 -16.37 18.87
C SER A 257 -8.86 -16.14 17.43
N ALA A 258 -8.58 -17.10 16.53
CA ALA A 258 -9.09 -17.05 15.17
C ALA A 258 -10.62 -17.26 15.14
N ILE A 259 -11.14 -18.14 16.01
CA ILE A 259 -12.58 -18.39 16.17
C ILE A 259 -13.31 -17.15 16.70
N GLU A 260 -12.74 -16.42 17.67
CA GLU A 260 -13.31 -15.15 18.13
C GLU A 260 -13.45 -14.14 16.98
N LEU A 261 -12.41 -13.98 16.16
CA LEU A 261 -12.46 -13.13 14.97
C LEU A 261 -13.43 -13.66 13.89
N LEU A 262 -13.53 -14.98 13.73
CA LEU A 262 -14.51 -15.60 12.84
C LEU A 262 -15.93 -15.26 13.27
N PHE A 263 -16.25 -15.33 14.56
CA PHE A 263 -17.58 -14.95 15.07
C PHE A 263 -17.90 -13.48 14.83
N GLU A 264 -16.94 -12.57 15.05
CA GLU A 264 -17.10 -11.15 14.67
C GLU A 264 -17.40 -10.99 13.17
N ASN A 265 -16.74 -11.80 12.33
CA ASN A 265 -16.91 -11.77 10.89
C ASN A 265 -18.26 -12.33 10.44
N LEU A 266 -18.65 -13.50 10.95
CA LEU A 266 -19.94 -14.13 10.65
C LEU A 266 -21.08 -13.23 11.08
N GLN A 267 -21.07 -12.70 12.32
CA GLN A 267 -22.08 -11.75 12.78
C GLN A 267 -22.18 -10.52 11.86
N ARG A 268 -21.04 -10.01 11.36
CA ARG A 268 -21.05 -8.90 10.39
C ARG A 268 -21.74 -9.30 9.07
N TRP A 269 -21.50 -10.53 8.63
CA TRP A 269 -21.86 -11.08 7.33
C TRP A 269 -23.31 -11.54 7.20
N ASP A 270 -23.85 -12.21 8.22
CA ASP A 270 -25.18 -12.82 8.20
C ASP A 270 -26.15 -12.28 9.26
N LYS A 271 -25.67 -11.37 10.12
CA LYS A 271 -26.44 -10.70 11.19
C LYS A 271 -26.97 -11.64 12.28
N ARG A 272 -26.44 -12.85 12.40
CA ARG A 272 -26.77 -13.76 13.51
C ARG A 272 -25.91 -13.49 14.73
N ASP A 273 -26.41 -13.87 15.89
CA ASP A 273 -25.64 -13.83 17.12
C ASP A 273 -24.76 -15.09 17.22
N TYR A 274 -23.48 -14.87 17.53
CA TYR A 274 -22.49 -15.92 17.76
C TYR A 274 -21.99 -15.84 19.21
N PRO A 275 -21.49 -16.95 19.77
CA PRO A 275 -20.84 -16.93 21.08
C PRO A 275 -19.71 -15.91 21.11
N VAL A 276 -19.63 -15.11 22.17
CA VAL A 276 -18.51 -14.20 22.46
C VAL A 276 -17.62 -14.86 23.50
#